data_AF-A0A4V3J8C2-F1
#
_entry.id   AF-A0A4V3J8C2-F1
#
_cell.length_a   1.000
_cell.length_b   1.000
_cell.length_c   1.000
_cell.angle_alpha   90.00
_cell.angle_beta   90.00
_cell.angle_gamma   90.00
#
_symmetry.space_group_name_H-M   'P 1'
#
loop_
_entity.id
_entity.type
_entity.pdbx_description
1 polymer ?
#
loop_
_entity_poly.entity_id
_entity_poly.type
_entity_poly.pdbx_seq_one_letter_code
_entity_poly.pdbx_strand_id
1 'polypeptide(L)'
;MFLDSSSCDVMDQLNFLMDCCSPTPGSVKAKRPSPPWVRIEWGRAALATFNAYVTQAGGQLTKFDNDGTPTHAIVSVTLEEIGEQ
;
A
#
# COMPACT_ATOMS: atom_id res chain seq x y z
N MET A 1 9.35 0.55 -4.43
CA MET A 1 8.58 -0.44 -5.22
C MET A 1 8.25 0.20 -6.57
N PHE A 2 8.13 -0.60 -7.63
CA PHE A 2 7.69 -0.12 -8.95
C PHE A 2 6.30 -0.67 -9.22
N LEU A 3 5.43 0.17 -9.78
CA LEU A 3 4.12 -0.23 -10.28
C LEU A 3 4.14 -0.12 -11.80
N ASP A 4 3.57 -1.11 -12.47
CA ASP A 4 3.50 -1.22 -13.93
C ASP A 4 2.12 -1.76 -14.31
N SER A 5 1.57 -1.25 -15.41
CA SER A 5 0.22 -1.56 -15.88
C SER A 5 0.02 -2.98 -16.44
N SER A 6 1.05 -3.83 -16.40
CA SER A 6 0.99 -5.22 -16.88
C SER A 6 -0.03 -6.12 -16.18
N SER A 7 -0.49 -5.75 -14.98
CA SER A 7 -1.44 -6.55 -14.19
C SER A 7 -2.72 -5.82 -13.79
N CYS A 8 -2.66 -4.52 -13.49
CA CYS A 8 -3.77 -3.65 -13.09
C CYS A 8 -3.48 -2.20 -13.46
N ASP A 9 -4.46 -1.30 -13.31
CA ASP A 9 -4.25 0.14 -13.42
C ASP A 9 -3.30 0.67 -12.32
N VAL A 10 -2.33 1.51 -12.71
CA VAL A 10 -1.29 2.01 -11.80
C VAL A 10 -1.85 3.04 -10.81
N MET A 11 -2.86 3.83 -11.20
CA MET A 11 -3.50 4.79 -10.29
C MET A 11 -4.30 4.07 -9.22
N ASP A 12 -5.04 3.01 -9.59
CA ASP A 12 -5.79 2.22 -8.63
C ASP A 12 -4.87 1.57 -7.58
N GLN A 13 -3.74 1.02 -8.03
CA GLN A 13 -2.71 0.48 -7.14
C GLN A 13 -2.13 1.54 -6.20
N LEU A 14 -1.83 2.73 -6.72
CA LEU A 14 -1.32 3.84 -5.90
C LEU A 14 -2.37 4.30 -4.89
N ASN A 15 -3.63 4.47 -5.30
CA ASN A 15 -4.72 4.86 -4.42
C ASN A 15 -4.95 3.85 -3.30
N PHE A 16 -4.90 2.56 -3.61
CA PHE A 16 -4.99 1.51 -2.60
C PHE A 16 -3.90 1.65 -1.51
N LEU A 17 -2.65 1.91 -1.92
CA LEU A 17 -1.56 2.12 -0.97
C LEU A 17 -1.77 3.39 -0.12
N MET A 18 -2.31 4.46 -0.71
CA MET A 18 -2.64 5.69 0.01
C MET A 18 -3.78 5.47 1.02
N ASP A 19 -4.78 4.66 0.67
CA ASP A 19 -5.90 4.31 1.55
C ASP A 19 -5.43 3.49 2.76
N CYS A 20 -4.35 2.70 2.64
CA CYS A 20 -3.75 2.02 3.79
C CYS A 20 -3.20 2.96 4.86
N CYS A 21 -3.00 4.25 4.57
CA CYS A 21 -2.62 5.27 5.56
C CYS A 21 -3.82 5.88 6.28
N SER A 22 -5.06 5.57 5.86
CA SER A 22 -6.26 6.18 6.40
C SER A 22 -6.92 5.31 7.49
N PRO A 23 -7.53 5.92 8.53
CA PRO A 23 -8.29 5.19 9.54
C PRO A 23 -9.43 4.39 8.91
N THR A 24 -9.56 3.13 9.30
CA THR A 24 -10.68 2.30 8.81
C THR A 24 -12.01 2.78 9.39
N PRO A 25 -13.13 2.69 8.66
CA PRO A 25 -14.44 3.08 9.19
C PRO A 25 -14.83 2.37 10.50
N GLY A 26 -14.40 1.11 10.68
CA GLY A 26 -14.60 0.35 11.91
C GLY A 26 -13.86 0.95 13.10
N SER A 27 -12.59 1.31 12.91
CA SER A 27 -11.77 1.94 13.95
C SER A 27 -12.32 3.30 14.39
N VAL A 28 -12.84 4.09 13.43
CA VAL A 28 -13.50 5.37 13.69
C VAL A 28 -14.77 5.17 14.50
N LYS A 29 -15.62 4.19 14.12
CA LYS A 29 -16.84 3.84 14.88
C LYS A 29 -16.52 3.36 16.30
N ALA A 30 -15.41 2.67 16.49
CA ALA A 30 -14.91 2.22 17.79
C ALA A 30 -14.24 3.34 18.63
N LYS A 31 -14.25 4.59 18.14
CA LYS A 31 -13.61 5.77 18.78
C LYS A 31 -12.11 5.60 19.01
N ARG A 32 -11.45 4.74 18.23
CA ARG A 32 -10.00 4.50 18.25
C ARG A 32 -9.53 4.43 16.80
N PRO A 33 -9.42 5.58 16.09
CA PRO A 33 -9.05 5.59 14.69
C PRO A 33 -7.67 4.96 14.52
N SER A 34 -7.60 3.92 13.70
CA SER A 34 -6.36 3.19 13.41
C SER A 34 -6.30 2.81 11.94
N PRO A 35 -5.12 2.91 11.31
CA PRO A 35 -4.93 2.38 9.97
C PRO A 35 -5.16 0.87 9.93
N PRO A 36 -5.45 0.29 8.76
CA PRO A 36 -5.52 -1.14 8.60
C PRO A 36 -4.17 -1.80 8.91
N TRP A 37 -4.22 -3.03 9.44
CA TRP A 37 -3.04 -3.88 9.58
C TRP A 37 -2.74 -4.54 8.24
N VAL A 38 -1.46 -4.56 7.88
CA VAL A 38 -0.96 -5.23 6.69
C VAL A 38 -0.06 -6.38 7.09
N ARG A 39 -0.19 -7.49 6.36
CA ARG A 39 0.73 -8.62 6.44
C ARG A 39 1.48 -8.71 5.12
N ILE A 40 2.79 -8.63 5.20
CA ILE A 40 3.66 -8.78 4.04
C ILE A 40 4.27 -10.18 4.12
N GLU A 41 4.09 -10.96 3.06
CA GLU A 41 4.55 -12.33 2.99
C GLU A 41 5.52 -12.48 1.82
N TRP A 42 6.62 -13.21 2.03
CA TRP A 42 7.56 -13.51 0.96
C TRP A 42 8.24 -14.87 1.16
N GLY A 43 8.93 -15.32 0.12
CA GLY A 43 9.52 -16.65 0.06
C GLY A 43 8.49 -17.73 -0.32
N ARG A 44 8.94 -18.99 -0.36
CA ARG A 44 8.04 -20.11 -0.63
C ARG A 44 7.10 -20.32 0.55
N ALA A 45 5.83 -20.61 0.28
CA ALA A 45 4.81 -20.93 1.28
C ALA A 45 4.67 -19.90 2.43
N ALA A 46 4.87 -18.61 2.15
CA ALA A 46 4.77 -17.52 3.14
C ALA A 46 5.61 -17.75 4.41
N LEU A 47 6.77 -18.40 4.28
CA LEU A 47 7.65 -18.72 5.42
C LEU A 47 8.20 -17.48 6.13
N ALA A 48 8.27 -16.34 5.45
CA ALA A 48 8.63 -15.08 6.06
C ALA A 48 7.41 -14.14 6.01
N THR A 49 7.00 -13.67 7.19
CA THR A 49 5.88 -12.75 7.35
C THR A 49 6.29 -11.55 8.17
N PHE A 50 5.75 -10.38 7.84
CA PHE A 50 5.93 -9.14 8.58
C PHE A 50 4.57 -8.47 8.77
N ASN A 51 4.16 -8.30 10.03
CA ASN A 51 2.91 -7.63 10.38
C ASN A 51 3.21 -6.18 10.75
N ALA A 52 2.58 -5.25 10.07
CA ALA A 52 2.86 -3.83 10.23
C ALA A 52 1.60 -3.00 9.99
N TYR A 53 1.68 -1.70 10.28
CA TYR A 53 0.79 -0.71 9.70
C TYR A 53 1.56 0.22 8.77
N VAL A 54 0.86 0.75 7.78
CA VAL A 54 1.43 1.71 6.83
C VAL A 54 1.34 3.10 7.43
N THR A 55 2.48 3.71 7.74
CA THR A 55 2.55 5.07 8.31
C THR A 55 2.60 6.13 7.22
N GLN A 56 3.19 5.80 6.07
CA GLN A 56 3.28 6.70 4.94
C GLN A 56 3.30 5.89 3.64
N ALA A 57 2.57 6.37 2.64
CA ALA A 57 2.64 5.91 1.27
C ALA A 57 2.73 7.11 0.33
N GLY A 58 3.43 6.96 -0.78
CA GLY A 58 3.53 8.00 -1.79
C GLY A 58 4.22 7.48 -3.03
N GLY A 59 3.99 8.15 -4.15
CA GLY A 59 4.54 7.73 -5.42
C GLY A 59 4.68 8.85 -6.42
N GLN A 60 5.56 8.63 -7.38
CA GLN A 60 5.75 9.49 -8.54
C GLN A 60 5.40 8.70 -9.80
N LEU A 61 4.45 9.20 -10.57
CA LEU A 61 4.12 8.69 -11.91
C LEU A 61 5.26 9.05 -12.86
N THR A 62 5.68 8.10 -13.69
CA THR A 62 6.92 8.24 -14.50
C THR A 62 6.74 7.92 -15.97
N LYS A 63 5.72 7.17 -16.36
CA LYS A 63 5.36 6.92 -17.77
C LYS A 63 3.85 7.02 -17.94
N PHE A 64 3.46 7.44 -19.13
CA PHE A 64 2.07 7.64 -19.53
C PHE A 64 1.89 7.11 -20.97
N ASP A 65 0.70 6.60 -21.28
CA ASP A 65 0.29 6.29 -22.65
C ASP A 65 -0.14 7.58 -23.38
N ASN A 66 -0.45 7.47 -24.68
CA ASN A 66 -0.80 8.59 -25.56
C ASN A 66 -2.09 9.32 -25.13
N ASP A 67 -2.96 8.65 -24.37
CA ASP A 67 -4.19 9.22 -23.80
C ASP A 67 -3.95 9.90 -22.43
N GLY A 68 -2.73 9.84 -21.89
CA GLY A 68 -2.37 10.38 -20.59
C GLY A 68 -2.57 9.42 -19.42
N THR A 69 -2.96 8.17 -19.66
CA THR A 69 -3.08 7.15 -18.61
C THR A 69 -1.69 6.76 -18.10
N PRO A 70 -1.41 6.84 -16.79
CA PRO A 70 -0.11 6.45 -16.25
C PRO A 70 0.10 4.94 -16.32
N THR A 71 1.23 4.53 -16.88
CA THR A 71 1.59 3.12 -17.08
C THR A 71 2.71 2.66 -16.16
N HIS A 72 3.40 3.59 -15.50
CA HIS A 72 4.48 3.26 -14.58
C HIS A 72 4.63 4.29 -13.45
N ALA A 73 4.86 3.81 -12.23
CA ALA A 73 5.12 4.65 -11.07
C ALA A 73 6.22 4.09 -10.16
N ILE A 74 6.95 4.97 -9.49
CA ILE A 74 7.87 4.63 -8.41
C ILE A 74 7.17 4.97 -7.11
N VAL A 75 6.99 3.99 -6.23
CA VAL A 75 6.29 4.15 -4.95
C VAL A 75 7.18 3.81 -3.77
N SER A 76 6.97 4.57 -2.70
CA SER A 76 7.66 4.45 -1.42
C SER A 76 6.61 4.25 -0.33
N VAL A 77 6.84 3.25 0.52
CA VAL A 77 5.95 2.91 1.63
C VAL A 77 6.81 2.80 2.89
N THR A 78 6.36 3.45 3.96
CA THR A 78 6.95 3.35 5.29
C THR A 78 6.02 2.51 6.16
N LEU A 79 6.62 1.53 6.83
CA LEU A 79 5.93 0.54 7.64
C LEU A 79 6.45 0.63 9.06
N GLU A 80 5.55 0.51 10.02
CA GLU A 80 5.90 0.31 11.42
C GLU A 80 5.41 -1.05 11.87
N GLU A 81 6.32 -1.84 12.42
CA GLU A 81 6.04 -3.20 12.87
C GLU A 81 5.05 -3.18 14.03
N ILE A 82 4.06 -4.06 13.96
CA ILE A 82 3.19 -4.30 15.10
C ILE A 82 3.95 -5.27 15.98
N GLY A 83 4.49 -4.77 17.09
CA GLY A 83 5.25 -5.59 18.03
C GLY A 83 4.46 -6.85 18.43
N GLU A 84 5.15 -7.98 18.51
CA GLU A 84 4.60 -9.19 19.13
C GLU A 84 4.41 -8.89 20.62
N GLN A 85 3.16 -8.83 21.07
CA GLN A 85 2.84 -8.85 22.51
C GLN A 85 2.87 -10.29 23.03
#